data_AF-A0A160PMH8-F1
#
_entry.id   AF-A0A160PMH8-F1
#
_cell.length_a   1.000
_cell.length_b   1.000
_cell.length_c   1.000
_cell.angle_alpha   90.00
_cell.angle_beta   90.00
_cell.angle_gamma   90.00
#
_symmetry.space_group_name_H-M   'P 1'
#
loop_
_entity.id
_entity.type
_entity.pdbx_description
1 polymer ?
#
loop_
_entity_poly.entity_id
_entity_poly.type
_entity_poly.pdbx_seq_one_letter_code
_entity_poly.pdbx_strand_id
1 'polypeptide(L)' 'MIDLLLLHPLSGHATSLRPMRRIVATPYPYLIFYEATEDEVVILGIRHAARDPASMPGTS' A
#
# COMPACT_ATOMS: atom_id res chain seq x y z
N MET A 1 -11.82 1.96 -6.10
CA MET A 1 -10.34 1.75 -6.08
C MET A 1 -9.94 0.66 -5.11
N ILE A 2 -10.38 0.67 -3.84
CA ILE A 2 -10.16 -0.48 -2.95
C ILE A 2 -10.70 -1.76 -3.59
N ASP A 3 -11.87 -1.73 -4.24
CA ASP A 3 -12.42 -2.91 -4.93
C ASP A 3 -11.52 -3.41 -6.08
N LEU A 4 -10.72 -2.54 -6.69
CA LEU A 4 -9.75 -2.94 -7.72
C LEU A 4 -8.56 -3.69 -7.13
N LEU A 5 -8.23 -3.49 -5.84
CA LEU A 5 -7.21 -4.30 -5.17
C LEU A 5 -7.66 -5.74 -5.00
N LEU A 6 -8.96 -6.03 -4.93
CA LEU A 6 -9.46 -7.41 -4.90
C LEU A 6 -9.28 -8.11 -6.25
N LEU A 7 -9.44 -7.38 -7.35
CA LEU A 7 -9.27 -7.92 -8.71
C LEU A 7 -7.80 -7.97 -9.13
N HIS A 8 -7.00 -7.01 -8.68
CA HIS A 8 -5.60 -6.83 -9.04
C HIS A 8 -4.74 -6.54 -7.80
N PRO A 9 -4.57 -7.53 -6.90
CA PRO A 9 -3.90 -7.33 -5.62
C PRO A 9 -2.40 -6.97 -5.79
N LEU A 10 -1.81 -7.27 -6.94
CA LEU A 10 -0.41 -6.95 -7.25
C LEU A 10 -0.21 -5.58 -7.91
N SER A 11 -1.24 -4.74 -8.05
CA SER A 11 -1.15 -3.41 -8.68
C SER A 11 -0.43 -2.35 -7.86
N GLY A 12 -0.34 -2.50 -6.53
CA GLY A 12 0.44 -1.59 -5.69
C GLY A 12 1.95 -1.76 -5.88
N HIS A 13 2.73 -0.71 -5.65
CA HIS A 13 4.19 -0.77 -5.74
C HIS A 13 4.76 -1.61 -4.59
N ALA A 14 5.64 -2.58 -4.90
CA ALA A 14 6.35 -3.34 -3.88
C ALA A 14 7.29 -2.42 -3.08
N THR A 15 7.33 -2.60 -1.76
CA THR A 15 8.26 -1.87 -0.89
C THR A 15 9.51 -2.70 -0.60
N SER A 16 10.50 -2.11 0.08
CA SER A 16 11.71 -2.85 0.49
C SER A 16 11.41 -3.92 1.55
N LEU A 17 10.36 -3.73 2.36
CA LEU A 17 9.89 -4.71 3.33
C LEU A 17 8.92 -5.67 2.64
N ARG A 18 9.40 -6.82 2.19
CA ARG A 18 8.52 -7.82 1.55
C ARG A 18 7.71 -8.61 2.60
N PRO A 19 6.44 -8.96 2.33
CA PRO A 19 5.73 -8.85 1.04
C PRO A 19 4.95 -7.53 0.83
N MET A 20 5.13 -6.53 1.68
CA MET A 20 4.32 -5.30 1.70
C MET A 20 4.39 -4.51 0.38
N ARG A 21 3.21 -4.02 -0.02
CA ARG A 21 2.96 -3.13 -1.15
C ARG A 21 2.34 -1.83 -0.67
N ARG A 22 2.44 -0.79 -1.51
CA ARG A 22 1.77 0.48 -1.30
C ARG A 22 1.03 0.97 -2.55
N ILE A 23 -0.11 1.60 -2.38
CA ILE A 23 -0.85 2.27 -3.45
C ILE A 23 -1.33 3.65 -3.01
N VAL A 24 -1.44 4.59 -3.94
CA VAL A 24 -1.96 5.94 -3.67
C VAL A 24 -3.49 5.89 -3.62
N ALA A 25 -4.06 6.53 -2.62
CA ALA A 25 -5.49 6.61 -2.42
C ALA A 25 -6.15 7.73 -3.25
N THR A 26 -6.07 7.69 -4.58
CA THR A 26 -6.62 8.73 -5.47
C THR A 26 -8.12 9.00 -5.21
N PRO A 27 -8.56 10.27 -5.17
CA PRO A 27 -7.79 11.51 -5.39
C PRO A 27 -7.11 12.08 -4.13
N TYR A 28 -7.11 11.35 -3.02
CA TYR A 28 -6.62 11.84 -1.73
C TYR A 28 -5.11 11.57 -1.55
N PRO A 29 -4.38 12.46 -0.85
CA PRO A 29 -2.94 12.34 -0.64
C PRO A 29 -2.62 11.33 0.48
N TYR A 30 -3.11 10.10 0.37
CA TYR A 30 -2.83 9.00 1.29
C TYR A 30 -2.20 7.82 0.58
N LEU A 31 -1.35 7.09 1.29
CA LEU A 31 -0.78 5.82 0.90
C LEU A 31 -1.46 4.73 1.72
N ILE A 32 -1.92 3.68 1.03
CA ILE A 32 -2.43 2.46 1.64
C ILE A 32 -1.31 1.43 1.56
N PHE A 33 -0.83 0.98 2.71
CA PHE A 33 0.11 -0.12 2.84
C PHE A 33 -0.67 -1.41 3.08
N TYR A 34 -0.35 -2.44 2.32
CA TYR A 34 -1.09 -3.70 2.36
C TYR A 34 -0.21 -4.88 1.96
N GLU A 35 -0.66 -6.08 2.32
CA GLU A 35 -0.13 -7.34 1.82
C GLU A 35 -1.17 -8.04 0.96
N ALA A 36 -0.70 -8.67 -0.11
CA ALA A 36 -1.51 -9.50 -0.98
C ALA A 36 -1.13 -10.96 -0.75
N THR A 37 -2.09 -11.77 -0.35
CA THR A 37 -1.97 -13.23 -0.31
C THR A 37 -2.73 -13.82 -1.50
N GLU A 38 -2.84 -15.15 -1.56
CA GLU A 38 -3.61 -15.82 -2.61
C GLU A 38 -5.12 -15.53 -2.50
N ASP A 39 -5.63 -15.36 -1.28
CA ASP A 39 -7.07 -15.28 -1.02
C ASP A 39 -7.54 -13.93 -0.44
N GLU A 40 -6.61 -13.08 0.01
CA GLU A 40 -6.96 -11.83 0.69
C GLU A 40 -5.98 -10.67 0.43
N VAL A 41 -6.48 -9.48 0.75
CA VAL A 41 -5.72 -8.24 0.81
C VAL A 41 -5.81 -7.70 2.24
N VAL A 42 -4.69 -7.72 2.96
CA VAL A 42 -4.63 -7.26 4.35
C VAL A 42 -4.11 -5.83 4.38
N ILE A 43 -4.95 -4.88 4.79
CA ILE A 43 -4.55 -3.48 4.94
C ILE A 43 -3.75 -3.33 6.25
N LEU A 44 -2.46 -3.03 6.13
CA LEU A 44 -1.55 -2.85 7.26
C LEU A 44 -1.61 -1.44 7.84
N GLY A 45 -1.90 -0.44 7.01
CA GLY A 45 -2.02 0.92 7.48
C GLY A 45 -2.24 1.95 6.39
N ILE A 46 -2.74 3.11 6.81
CA ILE A 46 -2.97 4.27 5.95
C ILE A 46 -2.14 5.44 6.50
N ARG A 47 -1.41 6.14 5.63
CA ARG A 47 -0.55 7.28 5.99
C ARG A 47 -0.71 8.40 4.99
N HIS A 48 -0.65 9.65 5.45
CA HIS A 48 -0.67 10.80 4.55
C HIS A 48 0.63 10.85 3.74
N ALA A 49 0.55 11.04 2.42
CA ALA A 49 1.68 10.98 1.50
C ALA A 49 2.74 12.05 1.75
N ALA A 50 2.37 13.19 2.37
CA ALA A 50 3.31 14.26 2.73
C ALA A 50 4.04 14.05 4.07
N ARG A 51 3.81 12.95 4.80
CA ARG A 51 4.65 12.64 5.97
C ARG A 51 6.06 12.31 5.53
N ASP A 52 7.03 12.54 6.41
CA ASP A 52 8.45 12.26 6.18
C ASP A 52 8.62 10.83 5.62
N PRO A 53 9.19 10.67 4.40
CA PRO A 53 9.44 9.36 3.82
C PRO A 53 10.25 8.42 4.71
N ALA A 54 11.17 8.93 5.52
CA ALA A 54 11.96 8.11 6.45
C ALA A 54 11.12 7.52 7.60
N SER A 55 9.96 8.12 7.89
CA SER A 55 8.99 7.60 8.86
C SER A 55 8.02 6.57 8.26
N MET A 56 8.08 6.34 6.94
CA MET A 56 7.18 5.43 6.25
C MET A 56 7.69 3.99 6.26
N PRO A 57 6.79 3.00 6.35
CA PRO A 57 7.16 1.60 6.21
C PRO A 57 7.79 1.32 4.83
N GLY A 58 8.87 0.54 4.80
CA GLY A 58 9.44 0.03 3.55
C GLY A 58 10.11 1.08 2.66
N THR A 59 10.48 2.23 3.23
CA THR A 59 11.45 3.15 2.65
C THR A 59 12.84 2.66 3.05
N SER A 60 13.61 2.15 2.08
CA SER A 60 15.05 1.91 2.20
C SER A 60 15.82 3.16 1.88
#